data_AF-A0A7J0FDI5-F1
#
_entry.id   AF-A0A7J0FDI5-F1
#
_cell.length_a   1.000
_cell.length_b   1.000
_cell.length_c   1.000
_cell.angle_alpha   90.00
_cell.angle_beta   90.00
_cell.angle_gamma   90.00
#
_symmetry.space_group_name_H-M   'P 1'
#
loop_
_entity.id
_entity.type
_entity.pdbx_description
1 polymer ?
#
loop_
_entity_poly.entity_id
_entity_poly.type
_entity_poly.pdbx_seq_one_letter_code
_entity_poly.pdbx_strand_id
1 'polypeptide(L)'
;MVVASLIATMAFQAGVTPPGGVWQSDSETYRAGEAVMAYNYPDSYPMFLRSNTIGFVASLSTILLLISDLPFKKRAFMWILVVIMWLTITSMAITYAFSIFVVTPIKDRKSLSKTIVVAVIVWCSVMAVLLLVHTGRLIANALEEEHSRHVAVKRNRIAFLKKNFLVGYVISIVKPRQRRPNSGVV
;
A
#
# COMPACT_ATOMS: atom_id res chain seq x y z
N MET A 1 -11.92 -1.73 5.66
CA MET A 1 -11.93 -1.31 7.08
C MET A 1 -11.86 -2.50 8.03
N VAL A 2 -12.71 -3.53 7.88
CA VAL A 2 -12.78 -4.70 8.79
C VAL A 2 -11.41 -5.32 9.13
N VAL A 3 -10.54 -5.55 8.15
CA VAL A 3 -9.25 -6.20 8.42
C VAL A 3 -8.34 -5.34 9.31
N ALA A 4 -8.31 -4.02 9.09
CA ALA A 4 -7.49 -3.11 9.89
C ALA A 4 -7.97 -3.05 11.35
N SER A 5 -9.29 -3.00 11.57
CA SER A 5 -9.86 -3.05 12.92
C SER A 5 -9.57 -4.37 13.62
N LEU A 6 -9.69 -5.51 12.91
CA LEU A 6 -9.37 -6.82 13.48
C LEU A 6 -7.90 -6.91 13.91
N ILE A 7 -6.97 -6.45 13.07
CA ILE A 7 -5.53 -6.46 13.42
C ILE A 7 -5.25 -5.50 14.59
N ALA A 8 -5.87 -4.32 14.62
CA ALA A 8 -5.74 -3.40 15.75
C ALA A 8 -6.20 -4.05 17.05
N THR A 9 -7.34 -4.74 17.05
CA THR A 9 -7.85 -5.46 18.22
C THR A 9 -6.91 -6.58 18.65
N MET A 10 -6.42 -7.39 17.72
CA MET A 10 -5.48 -8.47 18.03
C MET A 10 -4.15 -7.94 18.58
N ALA A 11 -3.63 -6.85 18.01
CA ALA A 11 -2.39 -6.22 18.47
C ALA A 11 -2.56 -5.56 19.83
N PHE A 12 -3.71 -4.93 20.08
CA PHE A 12 -4.06 -4.41 21.39
C PHE A 12 -4.08 -5.54 22.43
N GLN A 13 -4.79 -6.64 22.15
CA GLN A 13 -4.86 -7.81 23.03
C GLN A 13 -3.48 -8.40 23.31
N ALA A 14 -2.65 -8.61 22.29
CA ALA A 14 -1.29 -9.12 22.46
C ALA A 14 -0.39 -8.15 23.25
N GLY A 15 -0.63 -6.84 23.16
CA GLY A 15 0.12 -5.82 23.89
C GLY A 15 -0.25 -5.74 25.37
N VAL A 16 -1.54 -5.81 25.70
CA VAL A 16 -2.03 -5.76 27.10
C VAL A 16 -1.94 -7.12 27.80
N THR A 17 -1.87 -8.20 27.04
CA THR A 17 -1.75 -9.57 27.55
C THR A 17 -0.58 -10.26 26.84
N PRO A 18 0.67 -9.94 27.24
CA PRO A 18 1.84 -10.48 26.59
C PRO A 18 1.90 -12.01 26.73
N PRO A 19 2.57 -12.71 25.81
CA PRO A 19 2.79 -14.15 25.89
C PRO A 19 3.44 -14.54 27.22
N GLY A 20 2.83 -15.49 27.94
CA GLY A 20 3.25 -15.85 29.30
C GLY A 20 2.64 -14.99 30.41
N GLY A 21 1.86 -13.97 30.07
CA GLY A 21 1.12 -13.13 31.00
C GLY A 21 1.98 -12.07 31.70
N VAL A 22 1.39 -11.51 32.76
CA VAL A 22 2.03 -10.54 33.65
C VAL A 22 2.15 -11.13 35.06
N TRP A 23 3.17 -10.70 35.79
CA TRP A 23 3.33 -11.09 37.19
C TRP A 23 2.15 -10.60 38.02
N GLN A 24 1.63 -11.45 38.92
CA GLN A 24 0.46 -11.15 39.75
C GLN A 24 0.83 -10.62 41.15
N SER A 25 2.09 -10.77 41.55
CA SER A 25 2.61 -10.36 42.85
C SER A 25 3.99 -9.72 42.69
N ASP A 26 4.35 -8.88 43.66
CA ASP A 26 5.68 -8.30 43.73
C ASP A 26 6.72 -9.31 44.23
N SER A 27 7.97 -9.14 43.79
CA SER A 27 9.16 -9.88 44.20
C SER A 27 10.37 -8.94 44.24
N GLU A 28 11.54 -9.42 44.67
CA GLU A 28 12.78 -8.63 44.64
C GLU A 28 13.24 -8.31 43.21
N THR A 29 12.90 -9.17 42.24
CA THR A 29 13.34 -9.07 40.84
C THR A 29 12.30 -8.49 39.87
N TYR A 30 11.02 -8.50 40.22
CA TYR A 30 9.92 -8.07 39.33
C TYR A 30 8.74 -7.54 40.13
N ARG A 31 7.90 -6.73 39.50
CA ARG A 31 6.70 -6.12 40.08
C ARG A 31 5.43 -6.64 39.42
N ALA A 32 4.33 -6.63 40.16
CA ALA A 32 3.02 -6.98 39.64
C ALA A 32 2.65 -6.07 38.46
N GLY A 33 2.11 -6.68 37.39
CA GLY A 33 1.79 -6.00 36.13
C GLY A 33 2.93 -5.95 35.10
N GLU A 34 4.16 -6.29 35.49
CA GLU A 34 5.26 -6.41 34.51
C GLU A 34 5.15 -7.71 33.70
N ALA A 35 5.50 -7.64 32.42
CA ALA A 35 5.41 -8.76 31.51
C ALA A 35 6.40 -9.88 31.90
N VAL A 36 5.91 -11.11 32.08
CA VAL A 36 6.75 -12.27 32.38
C VAL A 36 7.78 -12.49 31.27
N MET A 37 7.39 -12.22 30.02
CA MET A 37 8.25 -12.30 28.85
C MET A 37 9.47 -11.36 28.91
N ALA A 38 9.34 -10.18 29.55
CA ALA A 38 10.43 -9.21 29.65
C ALA A 38 11.64 -9.75 30.44
N TYR A 39 11.37 -10.59 31.45
CA TYR A 39 12.38 -11.17 32.32
C TYR A 39 12.91 -12.50 31.78
N ASN A 40 12.02 -13.35 31.24
CA ASN A 40 12.41 -14.66 30.73
C ASN A 40 13.07 -14.59 29.34
N TYR A 41 12.82 -13.53 28.56
CA TYR A 41 13.32 -13.34 27.20
C TYR A 41 13.69 -11.88 26.92
N PRO A 42 14.74 -11.36 27.59
CA PRO A 42 15.11 -9.95 27.49
C PRO A 42 15.45 -9.51 26.06
N ASP A 43 15.96 -10.41 25.20
CA ASP A 43 16.28 -10.08 23.80
C ASP A 43 15.05 -10.14 22.87
N SER A 44 14.11 -11.05 23.13
CA SER A 44 12.95 -11.27 22.24
C SER A 44 11.76 -10.38 22.60
N TYR A 45 11.60 -10.02 23.87
CA TYR A 45 10.55 -9.12 24.35
C TYR A 45 10.53 -7.74 23.63
N PRO A 46 11.64 -7.00 23.52
CA PRO A 46 11.63 -5.71 22.82
C PRO A 46 11.33 -5.86 21.33
N MET A 47 11.74 -6.96 20.69
CA MET A 47 11.41 -7.23 19.29
C MET A 47 9.91 -7.48 19.10
N PHE A 48 9.32 -8.33 19.96
CA PHE A 48 7.89 -8.60 20.01
C PHE A 48 7.08 -7.31 20.23
N LEU A 49 7.46 -6.51 21.21
CA LEU A 49 6.73 -5.27 21.53
C LEU A 49 6.81 -4.29 20.36
N ARG A 50 8.00 -4.11 19.77
CA ARG A 50 8.20 -3.21 18.64
C ARG A 50 7.40 -3.65 17.42
N SER A 51 7.42 -4.93 17.04
CA SER A 51 6.63 -5.43 15.92
C SER A 51 5.13 -5.31 16.19
N ASN A 52 4.69 -5.58 17.42
CA ASN A 52 3.28 -5.45 17.77
C ASN A 52 2.80 -3.99 17.69
N THR A 53 3.58 -3.04 18.21
CA THR A 53 3.27 -1.61 18.14
C THR A 53 3.27 -1.08 16.71
N ILE A 54 4.22 -1.51 15.86
CA ILE A 54 4.23 -1.13 14.44
C ILE A 54 2.94 -1.59 13.76
N GLY A 55 2.53 -2.85 13.97
CA GLY A 55 1.27 -3.38 13.45
C GLY A 55 0.06 -2.62 13.97
N PHE A 56 0.01 -2.33 15.26
CA PHE A 56 -1.07 -1.58 15.87
C PHE A 56 -1.22 -0.16 15.29
N VAL A 57 -0.12 0.59 15.24
CA VAL A 57 -0.11 1.97 14.72
C VAL A 57 -0.44 1.99 13.23
N ALA A 58 0.14 1.08 12.42
CA ALA A 58 -0.16 0.97 11.00
C ALA A 58 -1.65 0.67 10.74
N SER A 59 -2.27 -0.19 11.56
CA SER A 59 -3.71 -0.44 11.51
C SER A 59 -4.53 0.79 11.84
N LEU A 60 -4.19 1.52 12.92
CA LEU A 60 -4.88 2.76 13.29
C LEU A 60 -4.76 3.82 12.19
N SER A 61 -3.56 3.99 11.61
CA SER A 61 -3.35 4.88 10.47
C SER A 61 -4.22 4.48 9.28
N THR A 62 -4.31 3.19 8.96
CA THR A 62 -5.19 2.67 7.90
C THR A 62 -6.66 3.03 8.15
N ILE A 63 -7.14 2.86 9.39
CA ILE A 63 -8.52 3.19 9.78
C ILE A 63 -8.77 4.68 9.64
N LEU A 64 -7.89 5.53 10.18
CA LEU A 64 -8.01 6.98 10.09
C LEU A 64 -8.02 7.45 8.63
N LEU A 65 -7.09 6.95 7.82
CA LEU A 65 -7.03 7.26 6.39
C LEU A 65 -8.33 6.86 5.67
N LEU A 66 -8.89 5.68 5.98
CA LEU A 66 -10.16 5.22 5.41
C LEU A 66 -11.37 6.06 5.85
N ILE A 67 -11.35 6.64 7.06
CA ILE A 67 -12.44 7.50 7.57
C ILE A 67 -12.32 8.93 7.03
N SER A 68 -11.10 9.44 6.84
CA SER A 68 -10.86 10.86 6.55
C SER A 68 -11.25 11.33 5.14
N ASP A 69 -11.84 10.48 4.29
CA ASP A 69 -12.31 10.80 2.92
C ASP A 69 -11.42 11.80 2.17
N LEU A 70 -10.10 11.55 2.19
CA LEU A 70 -9.12 12.50 1.68
C LEU A 70 -9.25 12.66 0.15
N PRO A 71 -9.14 13.88 -0.40
CA PRO A 71 -9.31 14.17 -1.82
C PRO A 71 -8.13 13.70 -2.70
N PHE A 72 -7.28 12.81 -2.19
CA PHE A 72 -6.17 12.25 -2.95
C PHE A 72 -6.68 11.51 -4.18
N LYS A 73 -5.87 11.50 -5.26
CA LYS A 73 -6.15 10.65 -6.43
C LYS A 73 -6.40 9.23 -5.92
N LYS A 74 -7.63 8.71 -6.11
CA LYS A 74 -8.09 7.41 -5.60
C LYS A 74 -7.05 6.30 -5.77
N ARG A 75 -6.30 6.36 -6.86
CA ARG A 75 -5.20 5.45 -7.19
C ARG A 75 -4.00 5.51 -6.24
N ALA A 76 -3.47 6.70 -5.95
CA ALA A 76 -2.35 6.87 -5.02
C ALA A 76 -2.75 6.57 -3.57
N PHE A 77 -3.97 7.00 -3.19
CA PHE A 77 -4.54 6.71 -1.88
C PHE A 77 -4.70 5.20 -1.65
N MET A 78 -5.31 4.48 -2.59
CA MET A 78 -5.42 3.02 -2.49
C MET A 78 -4.05 2.35 -2.45
N TRP A 79 -3.07 2.84 -3.22
CA TRP A 79 -1.73 2.27 -3.19
C TRP A 79 -1.05 2.44 -1.83
N ILE A 80 -1.15 3.63 -1.22
CA ILE A 80 -0.63 3.88 0.14
C ILE A 80 -1.32 2.95 1.15
N LEU A 81 -2.64 2.83 1.09
CA LEU A 81 -3.38 1.91 1.99
C LEU A 81 -2.92 0.46 1.84
N VAL A 82 -2.67 0.01 0.61
CA VAL A 82 -2.13 -1.33 0.36
C VAL A 82 -0.75 -1.44 1.01
N VAL A 83 0.18 -0.52 0.74
CA VAL A 83 1.53 -0.59 1.34
C VAL A 83 1.49 -0.62 2.88
N ILE A 84 0.65 0.21 3.49
CA ILE A 84 0.48 0.21 4.95
C ILE A 84 -0.10 -1.13 5.42
N MET A 85 -1.16 -1.63 4.77
CA MET A 85 -1.78 -2.92 5.12
C MET A 85 -0.78 -4.07 5.08
N TRP A 86 0.10 -4.05 4.09
CA TRP A 86 1.18 -5.01 3.93
C TRP A 86 2.19 -4.96 5.06
N LEU A 87 2.62 -3.76 5.43
CA LEU A 87 3.47 -3.53 6.61
C LEU A 87 2.78 -4.05 7.87
N THR A 88 1.47 -3.83 8.03
CA THR A 88 0.69 -4.30 9.18
C THR A 88 0.70 -5.82 9.29
N ILE A 89 0.43 -6.51 8.18
CA ILE A 89 0.33 -7.96 8.11
C ILE A 89 1.68 -8.62 8.41
N THR A 90 2.77 -8.12 7.83
CA THR A 90 4.12 -8.67 8.08
C THR A 90 4.54 -8.46 9.53
N SER A 91 4.29 -7.26 10.07
CA SER A 91 4.57 -6.95 11.47
C SER A 91 3.81 -7.88 12.41
N MET A 92 2.53 -8.15 12.14
CA MET A 92 1.70 -9.03 12.95
C MET A 92 2.13 -10.50 12.86
N ALA A 93 2.55 -10.96 11.69
CA ALA A 93 3.10 -12.31 11.51
C ALA A 93 4.39 -12.51 12.34
N ILE A 94 5.27 -11.50 12.36
CA ILE A 94 6.49 -11.51 13.18
C ILE A 94 6.15 -11.54 14.67
N THR A 95 5.22 -10.69 15.11
CA THR A 95 4.73 -10.70 16.50
C THR A 95 4.24 -12.08 16.92
N TYR A 96 3.42 -12.72 16.08
CA TYR A 96 2.90 -14.05 16.33
C TYR A 96 4.00 -15.13 16.41
N ALA A 97 5.00 -15.05 15.54
CA ALA A 97 6.16 -15.93 15.55
C ALA A 97 6.92 -15.86 16.89
N PHE A 98 7.17 -14.65 17.40
CA PHE A 98 7.81 -14.46 18.71
C PHE A 98 6.93 -14.96 19.87
N SER A 99 5.61 -14.75 19.80
CA SER A 99 4.68 -15.25 20.82
C SER A 99 4.74 -16.77 20.95
N ILE A 100 4.66 -17.50 19.82
CA ILE A 100 4.76 -18.97 19.84
C ILE A 100 6.12 -19.40 20.39
N PHE A 101 7.20 -18.74 19.96
CA PHE A 101 8.54 -19.07 20.41
C PHE A 101 8.68 -18.99 21.94
N VAL A 102 8.07 -17.97 22.56
CA VAL A 102 8.10 -17.76 24.02
C VAL A 102 7.22 -18.73 24.79
N VAL A 103 6.03 -19.06 24.27
CA VAL A 103 5.09 -19.98 24.92
C VAL A 103 5.56 -21.44 24.84
N THR A 104 6.41 -21.76 23.86
CA THR A 104 6.89 -23.13 23.62
C THR A 104 7.91 -23.61 24.67
N PRO A 105 7.77 -24.85 25.20
CA PRO A 105 8.75 -25.47 26.09
C PRO A 105 10.16 -25.57 25.47
N ILE A 106 11.20 -25.41 26.29
CA ILE A 106 12.61 -25.32 25.85
C ILE A 106 13.04 -26.51 24.98
N LYS A 107 12.52 -27.72 25.29
CA LYS A 107 12.86 -28.97 24.60
C LYS A 107 12.54 -28.93 23.09
N ASP A 108 11.46 -28.24 22.71
CA ASP A 108 10.95 -28.24 21.33
C ASP A 108 11.34 -27.01 20.52
N ARG A 109 11.95 -26.00 21.17
CA ARG A 109 12.25 -24.69 20.55
C ARG A 109 13.14 -24.78 19.32
N LYS A 110 14.15 -25.64 19.32
CA LYS A 110 15.07 -25.74 18.16
C LYS A 110 14.36 -26.27 16.91
N SER A 111 13.43 -27.21 17.08
CA SER A 111 12.64 -27.75 15.98
C SER A 111 11.62 -26.72 15.50
N LEU A 112 10.87 -26.12 16.44
CA LEU A 112 9.85 -25.13 16.12
C LEU A 112 10.41 -23.82 15.57
N SER A 113 11.57 -23.35 16.03
CA SER A 113 12.23 -22.16 15.48
C SER A 113 12.52 -22.34 13.98
N LYS A 114 12.99 -23.54 13.56
CA LYS A 114 13.18 -23.84 12.14
C LYS A 114 11.86 -23.81 11.37
N THR A 115 10.80 -24.43 11.92
CA THR A 115 9.47 -24.43 11.30
C THR A 115 8.90 -23.02 11.16
N ILE A 116 9.02 -22.19 12.20
CA ILE A 116 8.56 -20.80 12.21
C ILE A 116 9.33 -19.98 11.18
N VAL A 117 10.66 -20.12 11.10
CA VAL A 117 11.48 -19.41 10.10
C VAL A 117 11.07 -19.81 8.68
N VAL A 118 10.89 -21.11 8.41
CA VAL A 118 10.42 -21.57 7.09
C VAL A 118 9.03 -21.00 6.78
N ALA A 119 8.10 -21.03 7.73
CA ALA A 119 6.76 -20.48 7.57
C ALA A 119 6.79 -18.96 7.28
N VAL A 120 7.64 -18.19 7.97
CA VAL A 120 7.83 -16.76 7.73
C VAL A 120 8.44 -16.51 6.35
N ILE A 121 9.42 -17.31 5.92
CA ILE A 121 10.02 -17.19 4.58
C ILE A 121 8.99 -17.46 3.49
N VAL A 122 8.19 -18.52 3.64
CA VAL A 122 7.10 -18.84 2.69
C VAL A 122 6.03 -17.74 2.69
N TRP A 123 5.69 -17.20 3.86
CA TRP A 123 4.78 -16.06 3.95
C TRP A 123 5.34 -14.85 3.22
N CYS A 124 6.59 -14.48 3.49
CA CYS A 124 7.27 -13.36 2.84
C CYS A 124 7.37 -13.55 1.32
N SER A 125 7.55 -14.77 0.81
CA SER A 125 7.64 -15.03 -0.63
C SER A 125 6.27 -14.89 -1.31
N VAL A 126 5.21 -15.48 -0.75
CA VAL A 126 3.82 -15.27 -1.21
C VAL A 126 3.49 -13.79 -1.20
N MET A 127 3.90 -13.12 -0.13
CA MET A 127 3.71 -11.70 0.05
C MET A 127 4.45 -10.90 -1.07
N ALA A 128 5.74 -11.14 -1.28
CA ALA A 128 6.49 -10.47 -2.34
C ALA A 128 5.87 -10.64 -3.73
N VAL A 129 5.40 -11.84 -4.07
CA VAL A 129 4.75 -12.12 -5.37
C VAL A 129 3.47 -11.28 -5.55
N LEU A 130 2.60 -11.24 -4.55
CA LEU A 130 1.35 -10.46 -4.65
C LEU A 130 1.62 -8.96 -4.76
N LEU A 131 2.64 -8.42 -4.07
CA LEU A 131 3.06 -7.03 -4.24
C LEU A 131 3.52 -6.76 -5.66
N LEU A 132 4.37 -7.62 -6.23
CA LEU A 132 4.86 -7.48 -7.60
C LEU A 132 3.71 -7.52 -8.62
N VAL A 133 2.73 -8.40 -8.43
CA VAL A 133 1.54 -8.45 -9.29
C VAL A 133 0.72 -7.16 -9.17
N HIS A 134 0.49 -6.68 -7.94
CA HIS A 134 -0.32 -5.49 -7.73
C HIS A 134 0.36 -4.21 -8.22
N THR A 135 1.67 -4.06 -8.00
CA THR A 135 2.47 -2.95 -8.53
C THR A 135 2.56 -3.03 -10.04
N GLY A 136 2.78 -4.23 -10.61
CA GLY A 136 2.79 -4.46 -12.06
C GLY A 136 1.48 -4.05 -12.72
N ARG A 137 0.33 -4.46 -12.17
CA ARG A 137 -1.00 -4.05 -12.67
C ARG A 137 -1.21 -2.53 -12.58
N LEU A 138 -0.73 -1.91 -11.51
CA LEU A 138 -0.82 -0.46 -11.36
C LEU A 138 0.08 0.29 -12.33
N ILE A 139 1.25 -0.24 -12.67
CA ILE A 139 2.13 0.36 -13.68
C ILE A 139 1.52 0.17 -15.08
N ALA A 140 1.06 -1.03 -15.41
CA ALA A 140 0.41 -1.32 -16.70
C ALA A 140 -0.78 -0.39 -16.97
N ASN A 141 -1.69 -0.28 -16.00
CA ASN A 141 -2.83 0.62 -16.09
C ASN A 141 -2.42 2.12 -16.17
N ALA A 142 -1.20 2.49 -15.75
CA ALA A 142 -0.73 3.88 -15.78
C ALA A 142 -0.13 4.20 -17.15
N LEU A 143 0.63 3.25 -17.70
CA LEU A 143 1.14 3.31 -19.06
C LEU A 143 0.01 3.32 -20.10
N GLU A 144 -1.04 2.51 -19.92
CA GLU A 144 -2.22 2.54 -20.79
C GLU A 144 -2.96 3.88 -20.74
N GLU A 145 -3.05 4.50 -19.56
CA GLU A 145 -3.68 5.80 -19.38
C GLU A 145 -2.86 6.91 -20.07
N GLU A 146 -1.54 6.88 -19.94
CA GLU A 146 -0.63 7.80 -20.61
C GLU A 146 -0.68 7.62 -22.13
N HIS A 147 -0.60 6.39 -22.63
CA HIS A 147 -0.70 6.08 -24.05
C HIS A 147 -2.03 6.58 -24.64
N SER A 148 -3.14 6.30 -23.96
CA SER A 148 -4.48 6.74 -24.39
C SER A 148 -4.60 8.27 -24.45
N ARG A 149 -3.98 9.00 -23.50
CA ARG A 149 -3.92 10.47 -23.52
C ARG A 149 -3.11 10.97 -24.72
N HIS A 150 -1.94 10.41 -24.99
CA HIS A 150 -1.13 10.79 -26.15
C HIS A 150 -1.87 10.56 -27.48
N VAL A 151 -2.53 9.42 -27.63
CA VAL A 151 -3.34 9.10 -28.81
C VAL A 151 -4.53 10.07 -28.94
N ALA A 152 -5.23 10.38 -27.84
CA ALA A 152 -6.35 11.32 -27.83
C ALA A 152 -5.92 12.74 -28.23
N VAL A 153 -4.79 13.23 -27.72
CA VAL A 153 -4.23 14.55 -28.08
C VAL A 153 -3.87 14.60 -29.58
N LYS A 154 -3.21 13.55 -30.09
CA LYS A 154 -2.83 13.48 -31.51
C LYS A 154 -4.06 13.44 -32.41
N ARG A 155 -5.08 12.65 -32.04
CA ARG A 155 -6.38 12.59 -32.74
C ARG A 155 -7.08 13.95 -32.77
N ASN A 156 -7.15 14.64 -31.63
CA ASN A 156 -7.78 15.95 -31.52
C ASN A 156 -7.04 17.01 -32.35
N ARG A 157 -5.69 16.98 -32.38
CA ARG A 157 -4.89 17.86 -33.25
C ARG A 157 -5.18 17.65 -34.73
N ILE A 158 -5.25 16.39 -35.18
CA ILE A 158 -5.54 16.07 -36.59
C ILE A 158 -6.97 16.53 -36.96
N ALA A 159 -7.95 16.29 -36.09
CA ALA A 159 -9.32 16.73 -36.30
C ALA A 159 -9.43 18.26 -36.44
N PHE A 160 -8.72 19.00 -35.58
CA PHE A 160 -8.65 20.47 -35.64
C PHE A 160 -8.02 20.97 -36.94
N LEU A 161 -6.88 20.39 -37.36
CA LEU A 161 -6.22 20.76 -38.62
C LEU A 161 -7.10 20.47 -39.84
N LYS A 162 -7.76 19.31 -39.89
CA LYS A 162 -8.71 19.00 -40.97
C LYS A 162 -9.85 20.01 -41.03
N LYS A 163 -10.41 20.40 -39.88
CA LYS A 163 -11.49 21.40 -39.80
C LYS A 163 -11.02 22.76 -40.33
N ASN A 164 -9.84 23.24 -39.92
CA ASN A 164 -9.31 24.51 -40.39
C ASN A 164 -8.94 24.50 -41.87
N PHE A 165 -8.39 23.39 -42.38
CA PHE A 165 -8.11 23.25 -43.81
C PHE A 165 -9.37 23.28 -44.65
N LEU A 166 -10.42 22.54 -44.24
CA LEU A 166 -11.73 22.57 -44.90
C LEU A 166 -12.34 23.98 -44.91
N VAL A 167 -12.28 24.70 -43.79
CA VAL A 167 -12.76 26.09 -43.71
C VAL A 167 -11.98 27.01 -44.66
N GLY A 168 -10.65 26.93 -44.67
CA GLY A 168 -9.81 27.71 -45.58
C GLY A 168 -10.07 27.39 -47.05
N TYR A 169 -10.28 26.11 -47.37
CA TYR A 169 -10.61 25.65 -48.73
C TYR A 169 -11.97 26.18 -49.19
N VAL A 170 -13.00 26.13 -48.35
CA VAL A 170 -14.32 26.68 -48.65
C VAL A 170 -14.26 28.20 -48.88
N ILE A 171 -13.52 28.94 -48.05
CA ILE A 171 -13.31 30.39 -48.22
C ILE A 171 -12.60 30.68 -49.56
N SER A 172 -11.62 29.85 -49.96
CA SER A 172 -10.93 30.00 -51.24
C SER A 172 -11.84 29.81 -52.46
N ILE A 173 -12.83 28.91 -52.36
CA ILE A 173 -13.80 28.67 -53.45
C ILE A 173 -14.81 29.82 -53.54
N VAL A 174 -15.25 30.35 -52.39
CA VAL A 174 -16.28 31.40 -52.34
C VAL A 174 -15.71 32.79 -52.68
N LYS A 175 -14.38 32.98 -52.67
CA LYS A 175 -13.76 34.26 -52.98
C LYS A 175 -13.93 34.61 -54.47
N PRO A 176 -14.74 35.63 -54.84
CA PRO A 176 -15.02 35.94 -56.23
C PRO A 176 -13.74 36.44 -56.93
N ARG A 177 -13.49 35.90 -58.12
CA ARG A 177 -12.41 36.29 -59.02
C ARG A 177 -12.66 37.74 -59.46
N GLN A 178 -12.06 38.70 -58.75
CA GLN A 178 -12.05 40.11 -59.12
C GLN A 178 -11.49 40.23 -60.55
N ARG A 179 -12.36 40.59 -61.50
CA ARG A 179 -12.01 40.85 -62.91
C ARG A 179 -11.03 42.02 -62.94
N ARG A 180 -9.83 41.81 -63.48
CA ARG A 180 -8.90 42.91 -63.78
C ARG A 180 -9.55 43.86 -64.79
N PRO A 181 -9.52 45.19 -64.58
CA PRO A 181 -9.97 46.14 -65.57
C PRO A 181 -9.02 46.10 -66.77
N ASN A 182 -9.61 45.97 -67.95
CA ASN A 182 -8.92 45.92 -69.23
C ASN A 182 -8.35 47.33 -69.51
N SER A 183 -7.04 47.51 -69.39
CA SER A 183 -6.35 48.73 -69.84
C SER A 183 -6.27 48.68 -71.36
N GLY A 184 -7.29 49.25 -72.01
CA GLY A 184 -7.32 49.46 -73.45
C GLY A 184 -6.20 50.42 -73.86
N VAL A 185 -5.31 49.90 -74.70
CA VAL A 185 -4.38 50.68 -75.51
C VAL A 185 -5.15 51.09 -76.77
N VAL A 186 -5.47 52.38 -76.90
CA VAL A 186 -5.41 53.18 -78.14
C VAL A 186 -5.25 54.65 -77.71
#